data_AF-A0A7V5FU17-F1
#
_entry.id   AF-A0A7V5FU17-F1
#
_cell.length_a   1.000
_cell.length_b   1.000
_cell.length_c   1.000
_cell.angle_alpha   90.00
_cell.angle_beta   90.00
_cell.angle_gamma   90.00
#
_symmetry.space_group_name_H-M   'P 1'
#
loop_
_entity.id
_entity.type
_entity.pdbx_description
1 polymer ?
#
loop_
_entity_poly.entity_id
_entity_poly.type
_entity_poly.pdbx_seq_one_letter_code
_entity_poly.pdbx_strand_id
1 'polypeptide(L)'
;MPVIDILAQAGGPRTIVEARENWAKRSRLSVEDCKKIKIMLRDIFTSSRVQDVLGGETDIQLDTLKPEALWELLYGTAEKWFKNQDTETDTEALVTNIIGMEEQTDFAKVARKCLEQYKQYKEKRRPNYGQCEQCGAYLTVEAKPSLNFPDCVGFTQINPRTDDSTPRTVCSLCVFDAIKLRAAASGKNAVIYARITSPIPDLWKLYEGIKRWTQKLSLNLINLQQLKRLDETPEFANWPLPRRFPIPVLKKEIKNDKLTPPVDTERGILIPLDSIKADNPKDLKARYLALYALLNGMGFTTHIGREEQTRLFGEEVFSHSKGDWNTLYHFGLCINILAAVLKRSGKRANPHTFARNIMENSPPTMFAVLEGGRLKKDLFVQFFRYLLKSRSIIVHSVKGDLTMKELLEDAAFFAKEVPMYFWTGDDYKSWQSSHSRYVITKPVDRALNAFLQGIDFDEAFAQFLSLIRMNIIKDKQESKKAAKVDQNDLREFVEKSKIILRRYADLKEENISRFIKAKNALRSAIHIIKRYEILQEVIHEAA
;
A
#
# COMPACT_ATOMS: atom_id res chain seq x y z
N MET A 1 52.32 3.85 4.69
CA MET A 1 52.70 3.96 6.12
C MET A 1 52.39 2.61 6.75
N PRO A 2 53.35 1.95 7.41
CA PRO A 2 53.26 0.51 7.59
C PRO A 2 52.09 0.02 8.47
N VAL A 3 51.42 0.86 9.27
CA VAL A 3 50.16 0.49 9.95
C VAL A 3 48.93 0.74 9.07
N ILE A 4 48.87 1.88 8.35
CA ILE A 4 47.81 2.16 7.38
C ILE A 4 47.73 1.08 6.31
N ASP A 5 48.89 0.61 5.82
CA ASP A 5 48.94 -0.39 4.76
C ASP A 5 48.36 -1.74 5.25
N ILE A 6 48.62 -2.09 6.51
CA ILE A 6 48.03 -3.26 7.20
C ILE A 6 46.52 -3.08 7.42
N LEU A 7 46.08 -1.89 7.86
CA LEU A 7 44.66 -1.56 8.06
C LEU A 7 43.88 -1.59 6.74
N ALA A 8 44.47 -1.11 5.64
CA ALA A 8 43.88 -1.15 4.31
C ALA A 8 43.70 -2.59 3.81
N GLN A 9 44.69 -3.46 4.06
CA GLN A 9 44.62 -4.88 3.73
C GLN A 9 43.59 -5.64 4.59
N ALA A 10 43.29 -5.17 5.81
CA ALA A 10 42.31 -5.79 6.70
C ALA A 10 40.83 -5.63 6.25
N GLY A 11 40.57 -4.89 5.17
CA GLY A 11 39.21 -4.67 4.64
C GLY A 11 38.67 -5.76 3.70
N GLY A 12 39.52 -6.67 3.18
CA GLY A 12 39.13 -7.64 2.16
C GLY A 12 39.34 -9.11 2.57
N PRO A 13 38.49 -10.06 2.16
CA PRO A 13 38.58 -11.47 2.58
C PRO A 13 39.86 -12.18 2.12
N ARG A 14 40.50 -11.74 1.03
CA ARG A 14 41.80 -12.27 0.58
C ARG A 14 43.00 -11.57 1.24
N THR A 15 42.95 -10.25 1.35
CA THR A 15 44.05 -9.41 1.86
C THR A 15 44.18 -9.46 3.38
N ILE A 16 43.19 -10.00 4.09
CA ILE A 16 43.21 -10.08 5.55
C ILE A 16 44.21 -11.10 6.11
N VAL A 17 44.56 -12.11 5.33
CA VAL A 17 45.60 -13.08 5.71
C VAL A 17 46.96 -12.38 5.70
N GLU A 18 47.24 -11.62 4.64
CA GLU A 18 48.45 -10.79 4.52
C GLU A 18 48.51 -9.73 5.63
N ALA A 19 47.39 -9.07 5.94
CA ALA A 19 47.31 -8.10 7.04
C ALA A 19 47.69 -8.73 8.40
N ARG A 20 47.22 -9.95 8.68
CA ARG A 20 47.55 -10.68 9.92
C ARG A 20 49.01 -11.05 10.00
N GLU A 21 49.59 -11.55 8.91
CA GLU A 21 51.00 -11.89 8.86
C GLU A 21 51.89 -10.65 9.02
N ASN A 22 51.52 -9.55 8.38
CA ASN A 22 52.24 -8.29 8.47
C ASN A 22 52.14 -7.67 9.87
N TRP A 23 50.97 -7.76 10.53
CA TRP A 23 50.81 -7.30 11.91
C TRP A 23 51.57 -8.18 12.90
N ALA A 24 51.45 -9.51 12.79
CA ALA A 24 52.16 -10.45 13.65
C ALA A 24 53.68 -10.24 13.57
N LYS A 25 54.23 -10.06 12.36
CA LYS A 25 55.65 -9.72 12.14
C LYS A 25 56.05 -8.41 12.80
N ARG A 26 55.21 -7.37 12.68
CA ARG A 26 55.49 -6.04 13.25
C ARG A 26 55.44 -6.04 14.77
N SER A 27 54.42 -6.66 15.35
CA SER A 27 54.16 -6.66 16.79
C SER A 27 54.89 -7.78 17.54
N ARG A 28 55.66 -8.61 16.82
CA ARG A 28 56.33 -9.81 17.34
C ARG A 28 55.36 -10.78 18.06
N LEU A 29 54.13 -10.84 17.57
CA LEU A 29 53.08 -11.75 18.04
C LEU A 29 53.03 -12.99 17.16
N SER A 30 52.41 -14.08 17.63
CA SER A 30 52.12 -15.19 16.75
C SER A 30 50.97 -14.83 15.79
N VAL A 31 50.97 -15.40 14.59
CA VAL A 31 49.85 -15.25 13.64
C VAL A 31 48.54 -15.80 14.26
N GLU A 32 48.67 -16.78 15.16
CA GLU A 32 47.58 -17.40 15.92
C GLU A 32 46.86 -16.38 16.83
N ASP A 33 47.62 -15.48 17.46
CA ASP A 33 47.09 -14.40 18.31
C ASP A 33 46.33 -13.33 17.50
N CYS A 34 46.63 -13.25 16.20
CA CYS A 34 45.99 -12.33 15.25
C CYS A 34 44.81 -12.96 14.47
N LYS A 35 44.45 -14.23 14.75
CA LYS A 35 43.41 -14.96 13.99
C LYS A 35 42.05 -14.28 13.97
N LYS A 36 41.66 -13.62 15.07
CA LYS A 36 40.40 -12.86 15.12
C LYS A 36 40.66 -11.41 14.75
N ILE A 37 40.06 -10.96 13.66
CA ILE A 37 40.16 -9.57 13.15
C ILE A 37 39.88 -8.54 14.24
N LYS A 38 38.85 -8.76 15.05
CA LYS A 38 38.51 -7.85 16.16
C LYS A 38 39.62 -7.73 17.21
N ILE A 39 40.36 -8.82 17.46
CA ILE A 39 41.49 -8.82 18.40
C ILE A 39 42.68 -8.08 17.78
N MET A 40 43.01 -8.40 16.53
CA MET A 40 44.06 -7.71 15.78
C MET A 40 43.81 -6.21 15.66
N LEU A 41 42.59 -5.80 15.25
CA LEU A 41 42.23 -4.38 15.17
C LEU A 41 42.29 -3.70 16.53
N ARG A 42 41.79 -4.33 17.58
CA ARG A 42 41.87 -3.79 18.94
C ARG A 42 43.31 -3.57 19.36
N ASP A 43 44.19 -4.54 19.11
CA ASP A 43 45.61 -4.45 19.39
C ASP A 43 46.30 -3.35 18.57
N ILE A 44 45.95 -3.22 17.28
CA ILE A 44 46.45 -2.11 16.44
C ILE A 44 46.09 -0.77 17.06
N PHE A 45 44.85 -0.58 17.49
CA PHE A 45 44.39 0.70 18.07
C PHE A 45 44.94 0.96 19.48
N THR A 46 45.23 -0.06 20.28
CA THR A 46 45.87 0.13 21.61
C THR A 46 47.38 0.35 21.52
N SER A 47 48.02 -0.27 20.53
CA SER A 47 49.48 -0.34 20.44
C SER A 47 50.08 0.69 19.47
N SER A 48 49.27 1.26 18.56
CA SER A 48 49.73 2.25 17.59
C SER A 48 49.50 3.68 18.05
N ARG A 49 50.40 4.58 17.64
CA ARG A 49 50.29 6.01 17.85
C ARG A 49 49.72 6.70 16.61
N VAL A 50 49.24 7.93 16.77
CA VAL A 50 48.75 8.78 15.69
C VAL A 50 49.79 8.89 14.57
N GLN A 51 51.06 9.11 14.91
CA GLN A 51 52.16 9.17 13.95
C GLN A 51 52.36 7.88 13.14
N ASP A 52 51.97 6.71 13.66
CA ASP A 52 52.11 5.42 12.96
C ASP A 52 51.07 5.26 11.85
N VAL A 53 49.96 6.01 11.96
CA VAL A 53 48.82 5.95 11.05
C VAL A 53 48.78 7.18 10.15
N LEU A 54 48.79 8.39 10.70
CA LEU A 54 48.55 9.63 9.95
C LEU A 54 49.81 10.40 9.53
N GLY A 55 51.01 10.00 9.97
CA GLY A 55 52.27 10.56 9.48
C GLY A 55 52.41 12.04 9.80
N GLY A 56 52.86 12.33 11.02
CA GLY A 56 53.05 13.69 11.52
C GLY A 56 53.73 13.71 12.89
N GLU A 57 53.91 14.90 13.46
CA GLU A 57 54.62 15.14 14.73
C GLU A 57 53.78 14.80 15.98
N THR A 58 52.51 14.46 15.81
CA THR A 58 51.59 14.19 16.92
C THR A 58 51.82 12.79 17.48
N ASP A 59 52.51 12.73 18.62
CA ASP A 59 52.84 11.48 19.31
C ASP A 59 51.84 11.13 20.42
N ILE A 60 50.62 10.75 20.01
CA ILE A 60 49.53 10.36 20.93
C ILE A 60 49.10 8.92 20.65
N GLN A 61 48.83 8.12 21.69
CA GLN A 61 48.27 6.78 21.52
C GLN A 61 46.82 6.84 21.02
N LEU A 62 46.47 6.02 20.03
CA LEU A 62 45.15 6.08 19.39
C LEU A 62 43.99 5.76 20.34
N ASP A 63 44.19 4.86 21.31
CA ASP A 63 43.17 4.46 22.29
C ASP A 63 42.86 5.52 23.34
N THR A 64 43.75 6.50 23.52
CA THR A 64 43.56 7.62 24.46
C THR A 64 42.75 8.78 23.87
N LEU A 65 42.51 8.79 22.56
CA LEU A 65 41.79 9.86 21.89
C LEU A 65 40.29 9.76 22.14
N LYS A 66 39.72 10.84 22.71
CA LYS A 66 38.27 11.02 22.74
C LYS A 66 37.72 11.24 21.32
N PRO A 67 36.45 10.89 21.05
CA PRO A 67 35.85 11.03 19.71
C PRO A 67 36.01 12.42 19.09
N GLU A 68 35.85 13.48 19.89
CA GLU A 68 35.97 14.87 19.44
C GLU A 68 37.42 15.21 19.05
N ALA A 69 38.40 14.79 19.87
CA ALA A 69 39.81 15.01 19.59
C ALA A 69 40.30 14.21 18.36
N LEU A 70 39.77 12.98 18.18
CA LEU A 70 40.02 12.19 16.99
C LEU A 70 39.42 12.84 15.74
N TRP A 71 38.21 13.40 15.84
CA TRP A 71 37.57 14.13 14.75
C TRP A 71 38.41 15.34 14.32
N GLU A 72 38.80 16.21 15.25
CA GLU A 72 39.62 17.40 14.96
C GLU A 72 40.97 17.03 14.33
N LEU A 73 41.60 15.97 14.85
CA LEU A 73 42.85 15.46 14.30
C LEU A 73 42.68 14.95 12.87
N LEU A 74 41.66 14.13 12.61
CA LEU A 74 41.37 13.60 11.27
C LEU A 74 40.98 14.72 10.30
N TYR A 75 40.16 15.67 10.75
CA TYR A 75 39.74 16.83 9.96
C TYR A 75 40.92 17.72 9.60
N GLY A 76 41.75 18.13 10.57
CA GLY A 76 42.94 18.94 10.31
C GLY A 76 44.01 18.21 9.49
N THR A 77 44.10 16.87 9.58
CA THR A 77 44.97 16.08 8.71
C THR A 77 44.42 16.03 7.28
N ALA A 78 43.10 15.84 7.14
CA ALA A 78 42.41 15.87 5.86
C ALA A 78 42.56 17.24 5.18
N GLU A 79 42.34 18.36 5.90
CA GLU A 79 42.58 19.70 5.36
C GLU A 79 44.01 19.88 4.83
N LYS A 80 45.01 19.32 5.52
CA LYS A 80 46.42 19.38 5.08
C LYS A 80 46.70 18.53 3.85
N TRP A 81 46.16 17.32 3.80
CA TRP A 81 46.36 16.36 2.70
C TRP A 81 45.56 16.71 1.46
N PHE A 82 44.41 17.35 1.64
CA PHE A 82 43.49 17.78 0.60
C PHE A 82 43.48 19.30 0.44
N LYS A 83 44.58 19.99 0.78
CA LYS A 83 44.74 21.44 0.56
C LYS A 83 44.40 21.77 -0.89
N ASN A 84 43.31 22.50 -1.10
CA ASN A 84 42.85 22.97 -2.40
C ASN A 84 42.78 21.85 -3.46
N GLN A 85 42.11 20.74 -3.18
CA GLN A 85 41.66 19.91 -4.30
C GLN A 85 40.53 20.65 -5.04
N ASP A 86 40.66 20.73 -6.36
CA ASP A 86 39.66 21.26 -7.31
C ASP A 86 38.23 20.68 -7.12
N THR A 87 38.05 19.68 -6.26
CA THR A 87 36.78 19.04 -5.89
C THR A 87 35.81 19.94 -5.14
N GLU A 88 36.29 20.90 -4.35
CA GLU A 88 35.43 21.91 -3.70
C GLU A 88 34.85 22.84 -4.77
N THR A 89 35.71 23.33 -5.69
CA THR A 89 35.29 24.11 -6.87
C THR A 89 34.44 23.32 -7.86
N ASP A 90 34.68 22.03 -8.08
CA ASP A 90 33.89 21.22 -9.01
C ASP A 90 32.51 20.87 -8.42
N THR A 91 32.40 20.63 -7.11
CA THR A 91 31.11 20.38 -6.45
C THR A 91 30.29 21.64 -6.40
N GLU A 92 30.89 22.77 -6.00
CA GLU A 92 30.25 24.08 -6.05
C GLU A 92 29.86 24.46 -7.48
N ALA A 93 30.73 24.23 -8.47
CA ALA A 93 30.41 24.47 -9.87
C ALA A 93 29.27 23.56 -10.36
N LEU A 94 29.26 22.28 -10.00
CA LEU A 94 28.17 21.36 -10.34
C LEU A 94 26.85 21.83 -9.72
N VAL A 95 26.85 22.20 -8.44
CA VAL A 95 25.67 22.70 -7.73
C VAL A 95 25.21 24.03 -8.33
N THR A 96 26.12 24.95 -8.64
CA THR A 96 25.83 26.23 -9.28
C THR A 96 25.21 26.03 -10.66
N ASN A 97 25.74 25.12 -11.47
CA ASN A 97 25.19 24.78 -12.78
C ASN A 97 23.80 24.13 -12.67
N ILE A 98 23.54 23.33 -11.63
CA ILE A 98 22.25 22.67 -11.40
C ILE A 98 21.21 23.67 -10.87
N ILE A 99 21.56 24.52 -9.90
CA ILE A 99 20.63 25.45 -9.24
C ILE A 99 20.39 26.69 -10.10
N GLY A 100 21.44 27.23 -10.72
CA GLY A 100 21.35 28.47 -11.48
C GLY A 100 20.37 28.36 -12.64
N MET A 101 20.41 27.26 -13.40
CA MET A 101 19.68 27.08 -14.66
C MET A 101 19.65 28.34 -15.55
N GLU A 102 20.65 29.22 -15.42
CA GLU A 102 20.69 30.50 -16.09
C GLU A 102 21.05 30.25 -17.56
N GLU A 103 20.47 31.03 -18.48
CA GLU A 103 20.71 30.90 -19.94
C GLU A 103 22.21 30.96 -20.32
N GLN A 104 23.05 31.52 -19.45
CA GLN A 104 24.50 31.65 -19.64
C GLN A 104 25.31 30.40 -19.26
N THR A 105 24.67 29.37 -18.69
CA THR A 105 25.33 28.13 -18.27
C THR A 105 25.60 27.23 -19.47
N ASP A 106 26.88 26.93 -19.76
CA ASP A 106 27.26 26.01 -20.85
C ASP A 106 27.04 24.54 -20.43
N PHE A 107 25.79 24.08 -20.55
CA PHE A 107 25.41 22.69 -20.31
C PHE A 107 26.12 21.70 -21.24
N ALA A 108 26.60 22.12 -22.41
CA ALA A 108 27.36 21.26 -23.31
C ALA A 108 28.73 20.91 -22.71
N LYS A 109 29.38 21.85 -22.01
CA LYS A 109 30.62 21.61 -21.27
C LYS A 109 30.42 20.61 -20.14
N VAL A 110 29.32 20.72 -19.38
CA VAL A 110 28.96 19.77 -18.30
C VAL A 110 28.70 18.37 -18.89
N ALA A 111 27.92 18.27 -19.95
CA ALA A 111 27.64 17.01 -20.63
C ALA A 111 28.91 16.33 -21.17
N ARG A 112 29.85 17.10 -21.74
CA ARG A 112 31.17 16.59 -22.17
C ARG A 112 31.98 16.05 -21.00
N LYS A 113 32.03 16.76 -19.86
CA LYS A 113 32.69 16.26 -18.64
C LYS A 113 32.08 14.93 -18.18
N CYS A 114 30.74 14.83 -18.14
CA CYS A 114 30.04 13.60 -17.79
C CYS A 114 30.41 12.45 -18.74
N LEU A 115 30.41 12.69 -20.05
CA LEU A 115 30.72 11.68 -21.06
C LEU A 115 32.18 11.21 -20.97
N GLU A 116 33.11 12.13 -20.75
CA GLU A 116 34.54 11.82 -20.68
C GLU A 116 34.86 10.99 -19.44
N GLN A 117 34.28 11.32 -18.29
CA GLN A 117 34.38 10.45 -17.12
C GLN A 117 33.79 9.06 -17.38
N TYR A 118 32.60 8.98 -17.99
CA TYR A 118 32.00 7.68 -18.31
C TYR A 118 32.90 6.81 -19.24
N LYS A 119 33.64 7.42 -20.17
CA LYS A 119 34.67 6.70 -20.94
C LYS A 119 35.80 6.18 -20.06
N GLN A 120 36.35 7.03 -19.18
CA GLN A 120 37.38 6.63 -18.23
C GLN A 120 36.92 5.52 -17.28
N TYR A 121 35.64 5.53 -16.90
CA TYR A 121 35.03 4.45 -16.13
C TYR A 121 35.01 3.12 -16.89
N LYS A 122 34.64 3.13 -18.18
CA LYS A 122 34.65 1.91 -19.01
C LYS A 122 36.03 1.29 -19.10
N GLU A 123 37.09 2.11 -19.14
CA GLU A 123 38.47 1.66 -19.21
C GLU A 123 39.01 1.19 -17.86
N LYS A 124 38.86 2.00 -16.81
CA LYS A 124 39.52 1.77 -15.50
C LYS A 124 38.65 1.01 -14.50
N ARG A 125 37.33 0.96 -14.70
CA ARG A 125 36.31 0.36 -13.82
C ARG A 125 36.42 0.79 -12.35
N ARG A 126 36.84 2.04 -12.08
CA ARG A 126 36.90 2.58 -10.71
C ARG A 126 35.70 3.49 -10.44
N PRO A 127 35.03 3.36 -9.29
CA PRO A 127 33.85 4.17 -8.97
C PRO A 127 34.06 5.69 -9.14
N ASN A 128 35.22 6.22 -8.75
CA ASN A 128 35.51 7.66 -8.81
C ASN A 128 35.60 8.24 -10.24
N TYR A 129 35.59 7.40 -11.28
CA TYR A 129 35.52 7.83 -12.68
C TYR A 129 34.14 7.64 -13.28
N GLY A 130 33.18 7.06 -12.55
CA GLY A 130 31.83 6.80 -13.04
C GLY A 130 30.89 7.98 -12.89
N GLN A 131 29.66 7.80 -13.35
CA GLN A 131 28.56 8.73 -13.10
C GLN A 131 27.70 8.19 -11.97
N CYS A 132 27.08 9.08 -11.20
CA CYS A 132 26.20 8.69 -10.13
C CYS A 132 25.01 7.93 -10.73
N GLU A 133 24.83 6.68 -10.34
CA GLU A 133 23.74 5.85 -10.84
C GLU A 133 22.37 6.31 -10.32
N GLN A 134 22.31 7.23 -9.36
CA GLN A 134 21.07 7.78 -8.81
C GLN A 134 20.62 9.06 -9.53
N CYS A 135 21.51 10.03 -9.73
CA CYS A 135 21.17 11.35 -10.27
C CYS A 135 21.97 11.76 -11.52
N GLY A 136 22.92 10.94 -11.96
CA GLY A 136 23.75 11.23 -13.15
C GLY A 136 24.90 12.22 -12.92
N ALA A 137 25.11 12.71 -11.69
CA ALA A 137 26.23 13.59 -11.36
C ALA A 137 27.59 12.92 -11.65
N TYR A 138 28.54 13.69 -12.17
CA TYR A 138 29.87 13.20 -12.55
C TYR A 138 30.83 13.08 -11.34
N LEU A 139 30.62 13.86 -10.28
CA LEU A 139 31.40 13.72 -9.04
C LEU A 139 30.91 12.53 -8.24
N THR A 140 31.67 11.43 -8.28
CA THR A 140 31.26 10.15 -7.70
C THR A 140 32.24 9.60 -6.68
N VAL A 141 31.67 8.83 -5.76
CA VAL A 141 32.33 8.00 -4.77
C VAL A 141 31.73 6.59 -4.84
N GLU A 142 32.49 5.63 -4.33
CA GLU A 142 32.04 4.26 -4.15
C GLU A 142 30.92 4.17 -3.11
N ALA A 143 29.81 3.50 -3.45
CA ALA A 143 28.75 3.23 -2.50
C ALA A 143 29.21 2.23 -1.43
N LYS A 144 29.16 2.64 -0.15
CA LYS A 144 29.53 1.79 0.99
C LYS A 144 28.36 1.64 1.97
N PRO A 145 28.28 0.54 2.74
CA PRO A 145 27.22 0.35 3.73
C PRO A 145 27.18 1.47 4.79
N SER A 146 28.34 2.08 5.07
CA SER A 146 28.47 3.22 6.00
C SER A 146 27.77 4.49 5.51
N LEU A 147 27.43 4.60 4.23
CA LEU A 147 26.70 5.74 3.67
C LEU A 147 25.19 5.65 3.90
N ASN A 148 24.72 4.57 4.54
CA ASN A 148 23.38 4.42 5.09
C ASN A 148 22.23 4.57 4.08
N PHE A 149 22.48 4.25 2.81
CA PHE A 149 21.46 4.23 1.78
C PHE A 149 20.37 3.18 2.11
N PRO A 150 19.10 3.46 1.82
CA PRO A 150 18.01 2.52 2.04
C PRO A 150 18.14 1.28 1.15
N ASP A 151 17.96 0.10 1.75
CA ASP A 151 17.94 -1.20 1.07
C ASP A 151 16.53 -1.52 0.52
N CYS A 152 16.00 -0.68 -0.38
CA CYS A 152 14.65 -0.88 -0.96
C CYS A 152 14.57 -0.78 -2.48
N VAL A 153 13.88 -1.73 -3.13
CA VAL A 153 13.69 -1.73 -4.59
C VAL A 153 12.63 -0.70 -5.00
N GLY A 154 13.02 0.55 -5.25
CA GLY A 154 12.15 1.56 -5.86
C GLY A 154 12.23 1.51 -7.40
N PHE A 155 11.09 1.62 -8.10
CA PHE A 155 11.05 1.58 -9.59
C PHE A 155 11.86 2.71 -10.24
N THR A 156 12.14 3.79 -9.51
CA THR A 156 12.91 4.97 -9.92
C THR A 156 14.20 5.17 -9.12
N GLN A 157 14.51 4.31 -8.15
CA GLN A 157 15.70 4.43 -7.30
C GLN A 157 16.65 3.29 -7.65
N ILE A 158 17.75 3.61 -8.34
CA ILE A 158 18.79 2.64 -8.67
C ILE A 158 19.59 2.37 -7.39
N ASN A 159 19.09 1.50 -6.50
CA ASN A 159 19.71 1.23 -5.19
C ASN A 159 21.22 1.04 -5.28
N PRO A 160 22.04 1.77 -4.50
CA PRO A 160 23.47 1.55 -4.53
C PRO A 160 23.73 0.14 -3.99
N ARG A 161 24.42 -0.71 -4.77
CA ARG A 161 24.79 -2.04 -4.31
C ARG A 161 25.99 -1.89 -3.38
N THR A 162 25.76 -1.79 -2.08
CA THR A 162 26.83 -1.58 -1.10
C THR A 162 27.56 -2.86 -0.71
N ASP A 163 26.95 -4.02 -0.96
CA ASP A 163 27.41 -5.34 -0.49
C ASP A 163 27.90 -6.25 -1.66
N ASP A 164 27.97 -5.72 -2.88
CA ASP A 164 28.38 -6.44 -4.10
C ASP A 164 29.90 -6.29 -4.34
N SER A 165 30.51 -7.28 -4.99
CA SER A 165 31.88 -7.23 -5.53
C SER A 165 32.13 -6.10 -6.55
N THR A 166 31.04 -5.49 -7.03
CA THR A 166 31.03 -4.33 -7.91
C THR A 166 30.11 -3.24 -7.35
N PRO A 167 30.56 -2.50 -6.32
CA PRO A 167 29.74 -1.47 -5.70
C PRO A 167 29.44 -0.33 -6.69
N ARG A 168 28.20 0.15 -6.64
CA ARG A 168 27.69 1.21 -7.54
C ARG A 168 28.33 2.56 -7.25
N THR A 169 28.27 3.45 -8.24
CA THR A 169 28.74 4.83 -8.12
C THR A 169 27.65 5.78 -7.62
N VAL A 170 27.93 6.53 -6.57
CA VAL A 170 27.02 7.54 -5.98
C VAL A 170 27.72 8.89 -5.87
N CYS A 171 27.01 10.01 -5.85
CA CYS A 171 27.63 11.33 -5.65
C CYS A 171 27.50 11.83 -4.20
N SER A 172 28.32 12.82 -3.85
CA SER A 172 28.28 13.51 -2.56
C SER A 172 26.90 14.12 -2.26
N LEU A 173 26.19 14.61 -3.28
CA LEU A 173 24.84 15.16 -3.13
C LEU A 173 23.82 14.08 -2.73
N CYS A 174 23.85 12.92 -3.39
CA CYS A 174 22.98 11.79 -3.03
C CYS A 174 23.34 11.21 -1.65
N VAL A 175 24.62 11.25 -1.28
CA VAL A 175 25.08 10.86 0.07
C VAL A 175 24.57 11.85 1.11
N PHE A 176 24.69 13.15 0.87
CA PHE A 176 24.17 14.19 1.75
C PHE A 176 22.65 14.03 1.92
N ASP A 177 21.94 13.85 0.82
CA ASP A 177 20.50 13.61 0.83
C ASP A 177 20.14 12.35 1.64
N ALA A 178 20.81 11.21 1.42
CA ALA A 178 20.55 9.99 2.18
C ALA A 178 20.86 10.13 3.70
N ILE A 179 21.98 10.77 4.05
CA ILE A 179 22.47 10.84 5.44
C ILE A 179 21.82 11.98 6.24
N LYS A 180 21.51 13.10 5.60
CA LYS A 180 21.04 14.33 6.29
C LYS A 180 19.56 14.58 6.05
N LEU A 181 19.11 14.57 4.80
CA LEU A 181 17.71 14.91 4.47
C LEU A 181 16.77 13.72 4.71
N ARG A 182 17.22 12.52 4.33
CA ARG A 182 16.47 11.27 4.42
C ARG A 182 17.01 10.35 5.50
N ALA A 183 17.64 10.90 6.54
CA ALA A 183 18.18 10.16 7.68
C ALA A 183 17.16 9.21 8.34
N ALA A 184 15.86 9.58 8.33
CA ALA A 184 14.77 8.75 8.83
C ALA A 184 14.45 7.53 7.96
N ALA A 185 14.87 7.53 6.69
CA ALA A 185 14.77 6.42 5.73
C ALA A 185 16.05 5.56 5.72
N SER A 186 16.82 5.55 6.81
CA SER A 186 18.09 4.83 6.90
C SER A 186 17.95 3.31 6.90
N GLY A 187 18.89 2.63 6.22
CA GLY A 187 19.13 1.20 6.35
C GLY A 187 18.02 0.33 5.78
N LYS A 188 17.39 -0.53 6.62
CA LYS A 188 16.38 -1.51 6.19
C LYS A 188 14.98 -0.93 6.01
N ASN A 189 14.76 0.35 6.34
CA ASN A 189 13.44 0.95 6.37
C ASN A 189 13.32 2.05 5.32
N ALA A 190 12.21 2.10 4.61
CA ALA A 190 11.93 3.17 3.67
C ALA A 190 10.63 3.88 4.05
N VAL A 191 10.65 5.21 4.00
CA VAL A 191 9.50 6.06 4.38
C VAL A 191 8.54 6.22 3.21
N ILE A 192 7.25 6.17 3.50
CA ILE A 192 6.16 6.47 2.55
C ILE A 192 5.66 7.87 2.87
N TYR A 193 5.58 8.72 1.85
CA TYR A 193 5.09 10.09 1.94
C TYR A 193 3.76 10.25 1.20
N ALA A 194 2.92 11.16 1.70
CA ALA A 194 1.95 11.86 0.89
C ALA A 194 2.53 13.22 0.51
N ARG A 195 2.78 13.45 -0.78
CA ARG A 195 3.08 14.78 -1.33
C ARG A 195 1.79 15.42 -1.77
N ILE A 196 1.45 16.55 -1.17
CA ILE A 196 0.19 17.25 -1.42
C ILE A 196 0.51 18.66 -1.94
N THR A 197 -0.03 18.99 -3.11
CA THR A 197 -0.08 20.35 -3.61
C THR A 197 -1.53 20.80 -3.71
N SER A 198 -1.74 22.11 -3.58
CA SER A 198 -3.03 22.71 -3.90
C SER A 198 -2.87 23.63 -5.10
N PRO A 199 -3.66 23.46 -6.17
CA PRO A 199 -3.72 24.45 -7.24
C PRO A 199 -4.34 25.77 -6.77
N ILE A 200 -5.07 25.76 -5.65
CA ILE A 200 -5.75 26.93 -5.07
C ILE A 200 -5.17 27.18 -3.67
N PRO A 201 -4.40 28.26 -3.44
CA PRO A 201 -3.77 28.53 -2.14
C PRO A 201 -4.75 28.55 -0.96
N ASP A 202 -5.96 29.07 -1.16
CA ASP A 202 -6.99 29.17 -0.11
C ASP A 202 -7.56 27.81 0.34
N LEU A 203 -7.35 26.74 -0.43
CA LEU A 203 -7.80 25.39 -0.05
C LEU A 203 -7.18 24.94 1.28
N TRP A 204 -5.95 25.37 1.56
CA TRP A 204 -5.28 25.06 2.83
C TRP A 204 -5.97 25.72 4.03
N LYS A 205 -6.63 26.86 3.84
CA LYS A 205 -7.41 27.53 4.89
C LYS A 205 -8.73 26.80 5.17
N LEU A 206 -9.35 26.23 4.13
CA LEU A 206 -10.59 25.45 4.24
C LEU A 206 -10.39 24.14 5.01
N TYR A 207 -9.21 23.53 4.89
CA TYR A 207 -8.87 22.29 5.58
C TYR A 207 -7.79 22.54 6.64
N GLU A 208 -8.10 23.36 7.63
CA GLU A 208 -7.19 23.64 8.73
C GLU A 208 -6.74 22.33 9.42
N GLY A 209 -5.45 22.21 9.69
CA GLY A 209 -4.87 21.01 10.31
C GLY A 209 -4.73 19.80 9.38
N ILE A 210 -5.05 19.89 8.09
CA ILE A 210 -4.98 18.76 7.14
C ILE A 210 -3.60 18.10 7.13
N LYS A 211 -2.51 18.88 7.26
CA LYS A 211 -1.14 18.34 7.29
C LYS A 211 -0.97 17.28 8.38
N ARG A 212 -1.51 17.55 9.59
CA ARG A 212 -1.49 16.64 10.75
C ARG A 212 -2.53 15.53 10.61
N TRP A 213 -3.70 15.86 10.09
CA TRP A 213 -4.80 14.91 9.94
C TRP A 213 -4.51 13.82 8.92
N THR A 214 -3.79 14.11 7.84
CA THR A 214 -3.39 13.11 6.84
C THR A 214 -2.66 11.91 7.48
N GLN A 215 -1.76 12.14 8.42
CA GLN A 215 -1.05 11.06 9.13
C GLN A 215 -2.00 10.27 10.04
N LYS A 216 -2.85 10.96 10.79
CA LYS A 216 -3.85 10.32 11.64
C LYS A 216 -4.81 9.47 10.79
N LEU A 217 -5.33 10.00 9.69
CA LEU A 217 -6.21 9.30 8.76
C LEU A 217 -5.54 8.07 8.15
N SER A 218 -4.28 8.19 7.72
CA SER A 218 -3.48 7.05 7.26
C SER A 218 -3.48 5.93 8.30
N LEU A 219 -3.11 6.24 9.55
CA LEU A 219 -3.07 5.29 10.66
C LEU A 219 -4.45 4.70 10.98
N ASN A 220 -5.50 5.52 10.95
CA ASN A 220 -6.88 5.09 11.18
C ASN A 220 -7.37 4.12 10.09
N LEU A 221 -6.98 4.35 8.83
CA LEU A 221 -7.35 3.48 7.70
C LEU A 221 -6.67 2.11 7.77
N ILE A 222 -5.44 2.05 8.29
CA ILE A 222 -4.69 0.80 8.45
C ILE A 222 -5.30 -0.11 9.51
N ASN A 223 -5.77 0.51 10.60
CA ASN A 223 -6.38 -0.16 11.74
C ASN A 223 -7.81 0.32 11.94
N LEU A 224 -8.64 0.11 10.92
CA LEU A 224 -10.01 0.59 10.92
C LEU A 224 -10.84 -0.10 12.01
N GLN A 225 -11.20 0.64 13.06
CA GLN A 225 -11.98 0.15 14.21
C GLN A 225 -13.40 0.71 14.28
N GLN A 226 -13.60 1.90 13.71
CA GLN A 226 -14.84 2.64 13.69
C GLN A 226 -14.79 3.67 12.56
N LEU A 227 -15.91 3.88 11.88
CA LEU A 227 -16.14 5.12 11.14
C LEU A 227 -17.25 5.91 11.82
N LYS A 228 -17.04 7.21 11.90
CA LYS A 228 -18.03 8.19 12.37
C LYS A 228 -18.42 9.09 11.22
N ARG A 229 -19.60 9.69 11.32
CA ARG A 229 -19.97 10.76 10.40
C ARG A 229 -19.17 12.02 10.74
N LEU A 230 -18.95 12.87 9.76
CA LEU A 230 -18.19 14.10 9.93
C LEU A 230 -18.83 15.03 11.00
N ASP A 231 -20.16 15.10 11.06
CA ASP A 231 -20.92 15.81 12.09
C ASP A 231 -20.77 15.22 13.53
N GLU A 232 -20.32 13.98 13.66
CA GLU A 232 -20.02 13.32 14.95
C GLU A 232 -18.56 13.50 15.39
N THR A 233 -17.76 14.20 14.58
CA THR A 233 -16.33 14.44 14.81
C THR A 233 -16.05 15.94 14.83
N PRO A 234 -15.95 16.57 16.03
CA PRO A 234 -15.73 18.01 16.16
C PRO A 234 -14.50 18.51 15.39
N GLU A 235 -13.45 17.68 15.32
CA GLU A 235 -12.18 17.99 14.66
C GLU A 235 -12.31 18.18 13.14
N PHE A 236 -13.35 17.60 12.53
CA PHE A 236 -13.62 17.69 11.09
C PHE A 236 -14.86 18.53 10.77
N ALA A 237 -15.54 19.08 11.78
CA ALA A 237 -16.84 19.74 11.61
C ALA A 237 -16.82 20.90 10.60
N ASN A 238 -15.67 21.57 10.48
CA ASN A 238 -15.48 22.71 9.57
C ASN A 238 -14.98 22.31 8.18
N TRP A 239 -14.69 21.03 7.94
CA TRP A 239 -14.25 20.58 6.61
C TRP A 239 -15.42 20.69 5.63
N PRO A 240 -15.21 21.25 4.42
CA PRO A 240 -16.23 21.39 3.39
C PRO A 240 -16.57 20.05 2.69
N LEU A 241 -16.77 19.00 3.47
CA LEU A 241 -17.26 17.70 3.04
C LEU A 241 -18.72 17.52 3.50
N PRO A 242 -19.50 16.62 2.86
CA PRO A 242 -20.86 16.35 3.32
C PRO A 242 -20.91 15.96 4.80
N ARG A 243 -21.83 16.53 5.58
CA ARG A 243 -21.92 16.28 7.05
C ARG A 243 -22.03 14.80 7.43
N ARG A 244 -22.69 14.00 6.59
CA ARG A 244 -22.85 12.55 6.77
C ARG A 244 -21.71 11.72 6.17
N PHE A 245 -20.63 12.36 5.70
CA PHE A 245 -19.50 11.67 5.10
C PHE A 245 -18.80 10.81 6.16
N PRO A 246 -18.58 9.51 5.91
CA PRO A 246 -17.95 8.64 6.88
C PRO A 246 -16.43 8.87 6.89
N ILE A 247 -15.86 9.08 8.08
CA ILE A 247 -14.42 9.23 8.28
C ILE A 247 -13.92 8.17 9.28
N PRO A 248 -12.76 7.53 9.02
CA PRO A 248 -12.18 6.56 9.93
C PRO A 248 -11.61 7.25 11.17
N VAL A 249 -11.98 6.74 12.36
CA VAL A 249 -11.54 7.28 13.65
C VAL A 249 -11.00 6.16 14.53
N LEU A 250 -9.89 6.39 15.23
CA LEU A 250 -9.38 5.48 16.25
C LEU A 250 -10.10 5.68 17.59
N LYS A 251 -10.25 4.60 18.36
CA LYS A 251 -10.79 4.66 19.73
C LYS A 251 -9.89 5.42 20.71
N LYS A 252 -8.58 5.44 20.45
CA LYS A 252 -7.60 6.15 21.26
C LYS A 252 -6.92 7.18 20.36
N GLU A 253 -6.87 8.42 20.83
CA GLU A 253 -6.15 9.47 20.11
C GLU A 253 -4.67 9.11 19.97
N ILE A 254 -4.16 9.32 18.76
CA ILE A 254 -2.71 9.30 18.52
C ILE A 254 -2.18 10.63 19.07
N LYS A 255 -1.30 10.53 20.08
CA LYS A 255 -0.65 11.69 20.69
C LYS A 255 0.23 12.44 19.68
N ASN A 256 0.32 13.76 19.92
CA ASN A 256 1.15 14.77 19.23
C ASN A 256 2.54 14.34 18.85
N ASP A 257 3.22 13.88 19.88
CA ASP A 257 4.61 13.48 19.94
C ASP A 257 4.97 12.31 19.03
N LYS A 258 3.98 11.54 18.56
CA LYS A 258 4.20 10.38 17.67
C LYS A 258 4.08 10.72 16.18
N LEU A 259 3.65 11.94 15.85
CA LEU A 259 3.50 12.38 14.47
C LEU A 259 4.79 13.07 14.02
N THR A 260 5.30 12.67 12.87
CA THR A 260 6.50 13.28 12.28
C THR A 260 6.10 14.61 11.62
N PRO A 261 6.81 15.72 11.83
CA PRO A 261 6.44 17.00 11.24
C PRO A 261 6.44 16.91 9.69
N PRO A 262 5.45 17.52 9.02
CA PRO A 262 5.48 17.71 7.58
C PRO A 262 6.66 18.59 7.16
N VAL A 263 7.14 18.39 5.94
CA VAL A 263 8.21 19.19 5.32
C VAL A 263 7.63 19.95 4.14
N ASP A 264 7.74 21.27 4.14
CA ASP A 264 7.35 22.08 2.99
C ASP A 264 8.49 22.06 1.95
N THR A 265 8.17 21.74 0.70
CA THR A 265 9.13 21.69 -0.42
C THR A 265 8.59 22.48 -1.61
N GLU A 266 9.45 22.81 -2.57
CA GLU A 266 9.06 23.45 -3.83
C GLU A 266 8.00 22.64 -4.61
N ARG A 267 7.99 21.31 -4.45
CA ARG A 267 7.05 20.40 -5.11
C ARG A 267 5.77 20.15 -4.29
N GLY A 268 5.58 20.86 -3.19
CA GLY A 268 4.46 20.72 -2.28
C GLY A 268 4.84 20.21 -0.89
N ILE A 269 3.82 19.90 -0.11
CA ILE A 269 3.96 19.53 1.30
C ILE A 269 4.16 18.02 1.39
N LEU A 270 5.30 17.60 1.92
CA LEU A 270 5.64 16.21 2.18
C LEU A 270 5.17 15.82 3.59
N ILE A 271 4.24 14.87 3.63
CA ILE A 271 3.69 14.34 4.88
C ILE A 271 4.13 12.88 5.02
N PRO A 272 5.04 12.54 5.96
CA PRO A 272 5.43 11.15 6.21
C PRO A 272 4.26 10.35 6.78
N LEU A 273 3.96 9.20 6.17
CA LEU A 273 2.82 8.35 6.53
C LEU A 273 3.21 7.10 7.32
N ASP A 274 4.29 6.42 6.92
CA ASP A 274 4.74 5.15 7.51
C ASP A 274 6.21 4.86 7.15
N SER A 275 6.85 3.97 7.91
CA SER A 275 8.22 3.48 7.68
C SER A 275 8.22 1.95 7.60
N ILE A 276 8.59 1.40 6.43
CA ILE A 276 8.41 -0.04 6.11
C ILE A 276 9.71 -0.74 5.75
N LYS A 277 9.83 -2.03 6.14
CA LYS A 277 11.05 -2.86 5.95
C LYS A 277 11.19 -3.58 4.60
N ALA A 278 10.07 -3.96 3.99
CA ALA A 278 10.04 -4.71 2.74
C ALA A 278 8.82 -4.26 1.95
N ASP A 279 9.03 -3.98 0.67
CA ASP A 279 8.07 -3.29 -0.20
C ASP A 279 7.37 -4.29 -1.13
N ASN A 280 6.04 -4.41 -1.00
CA ASN A 280 5.22 -4.87 -2.11
C ASN A 280 4.35 -3.69 -2.58
N PRO A 281 4.74 -3.01 -3.67
CA PRO A 281 4.02 -1.84 -4.16
C PRO A 281 2.55 -2.10 -4.44
N LYS A 282 2.18 -3.33 -4.85
CA LYS A 282 0.77 -3.70 -5.09
C LYS A 282 -0.06 -3.73 -3.80
N ASP A 283 0.54 -4.12 -2.67
CA ASP A 283 -0.15 -4.13 -1.37
C ASP A 283 -0.28 -2.72 -0.80
N LEU A 284 0.78 -1.92 -0.92
CA LEU A 284 0.76 -0.52 -0.50
C LEU A 284 -0.23 0.30 -1.33
N LYS A 285 -0.29 0.10 -2.65
CA LYS A 285 -1.29 0.73 -3.52
C LYS A 285 -2.72 0.44 -3.02
N ALA A 286 -3.02 -0.83 -2.72
CA ALA A 286 -4.34 -1.21 -2.21
C ALA A 286 -4.63 -0.62 -0.82
N ARG A 287 -3.63 -0.59 0.07
CA ARG A 287 -3.71 -0.03 1.43
C ARG A 287 -4.01 1.48 1.44
N TYR A 288 -3.32 2.25 0.60
CA TYR A 288 -3.41 3.72 0.58
C TYR A 288 -4.49 4.28 -0.35
N LEU A 289 -5.22 3.42 -1.07
CA LEU A 289 -6.23 3.85 -2.04
C LEU A 289 -7.29 4.78 -1.43
N ALA A 290 -7.82 4.46 -0.25
CA ALA A 290 -8.82 5.29 0.41
C ALA A 290 -8.28 6.68 0.77
N LEU A 291 -7.06 6.76 1.31
CA LEU A 291 -6.45 8.05 1.66
C LEU A 291 -6.19 8.89 0.40
N TYR A 292 -5.63 8.25 -0.63
CA TYR A 292 -5.37 8.88 -1.92
C TYR A 292 -6.65 9.45 -2.55
N ALA A 293 -7.72 8.65 -2.59
CA ALA A 293 -9.01 9.07 -3.13
C ALA A 293 -9.63 10.22 -2.32
N LEU A 294 -9.56 10.16 -0.98
CA LEU A 294 -10.08 11.22 -0.11
C LEU A 294 -9.37 12.55 -0.35
N LEU A 295 -8.02 12.56 -0.36
CA LEU A 295 -7.26 13.80 -0.51
C LEU A 295 -7.49 14.44 -1.90
N ASN A 296 -7.57 13.64 -2.96
CA ASN A 296 -7.95 14.14 -4.29
C ASN A 296 -9.41 14.63 -4.32
N GLY A 297 -10.33 13.93 -3.63
CA GLY A 297 -11.72 14.33 -3.50
C GLY A 297 -11.92 15.65 -2.73
N MET A 298 -10.98 15.99 -1.85
CA MET A 298 -10.93 17.28 -1.15
C MET A 298 -10.40 18.42 -2.03
N GLY A 299 -9.96 18.14 -3.27
CA GLY A 299 -9.47 19.11 -4.24
C GLY A 299 -7.95 19.25 -4.31
N PHE A 300 -7.19 18.43 -3.56
CA PHE A 300 -5.73 18.47 -3.59
C PHE A 300 -5.16 17.61 -4.71
N THR A 301 -4.07 18.06 -5.33
CA THR A 301 -3.23 17.20 -6.15
C THR A 301 -2.35 16.37 -5.23
N THR A 302 -2.64 15.07 -5.16
CA THR A 302 -2.01 14.17 -4.19
C THR A 302 -1.15 13.12 -4.88
N HIS A 303 0.02 12.84 -4.29
CA HIS A 303 0.87 11.72 -4.65
C HIS A 303 1.21 10.94 -3.38
N ILE A 304 1.11 9.61 -3.40
CA ILE A 304 1.46 8.76 -2.27
C ILE A 304 2.44 7.70 -2.75
N GLY A 305 3.60 7.62 -2.11
CA GLY A 305 4.67 6.72 -2.47
C GLY A 305 5.97 7.11 -1.79
N ARG A 306 7.10 6.84 -2.44
CA ARG A 306 8.36 7.50 -2.12
C ARG A 306 8.32 8.96 -2.55
N GLU A 307 9.25 9.76 -2.05
CA GLU A 307 9.30 11.21 -2.26
C GLU A 307 9.27 11.61 -3.74
N GLU A 308 10.02 10.89 -4.58
CA GLU A 308 10.11 11.15 -6.02
C GLU A 308 8.89 10.63 -6.79
N GLN A 309 8.13 9.69 -6.23
CA GLN A 309 7.03 9.05 -6.93
C GLN A 309 5.86 10.03 -7.10
N THR A 310 5.34 10.08 -8.32
CA THR A 310 4.09 10.76 -8.63
C THR A 310 2.91 9.80 -8.55
N ARG A 311 1.72 10.34 -8.32
CA ARG A 311 0.45 9.60 -8.27
C ARG A 311 0.47 8.55 -7.14
N LEU A 312 -0.30 7.46 -7.24
CA LEU A 312 -0.34 6.42 -6.21
C LEU A 312 0.67 5.33 -6.55
N PHE A 313 1.86 5.38 -5.95
CA PHE A 313 2.99 4.48 -6.24
C PHE A 313 3.31 4.40 -7.74
N GLY A 314 3.24 5.53 -8.46
CA GLY A 314 3.45 5.64 -9.90
C GLY A 314 2.21 5.44 -10.78
N GLU A 315 1.10 4.95 -10.22
CA GLU A 315 -0.09 4.60 -11.01
C GLU A 315 -1.12 5.73 -11.05
N GLU A 316 -1.65 5.98 -12.26
CA GLU A 316 -2.76 6.90 -12.49
C GLU A 316 -4.10 6.21 -12.25
N VAL A 317 -4.47 6.07 -10.98
CA VAL A 317 -5.67 5.31 -10.59
C VAL A 317 -6.93 5.85 -11.26
N PHE A 318 -7.10 7.17 -11.28
CA PHE A 318 -8.30 7.83 -11.82
C PHE A 318 -8.49 7.66 -13.33
N SER A 319 -7.43 7.45 -14.11
CA SER A 319 -7.56 7.21 -15.55
C SER A 319 -7.96 5.77 -15.88
N HIS A 320 -7.64 4.81 -14.99
CA HIS A 320 -7.92 3.39 -15.18
C HIS A 320 -9.23 2.95 -14.53
N SER A 321 -9.66 3.64 -13.47
CA SER A 321 -10.93 3.36 -12.81
C SER A 321 -12.07 4.14 -13.48
N LYS A 322 -13.14 3.46 -13.90
CA LYS A 322 -14.40 4.10 -14.33
C LYS A 322 -15.13 4.87 -13.20
N GLY A 323 -14.52 5.05 -12.03
CA GLY A 323 -15.12 5.62 -10.83
C GLY A 323 -14.52 6.98 -10.45
N ASP A 324 -15.34 7.81 -9.81
CA ASP A 324 -14.89 9.06 -9.18
C ASP A 324 -14.13 8.81 -7.87
N TRP A 325 -13.62 9.89 -7.26
CA TRP A 325 -12.94 9.82 -5.97
C TRP A 325 -13.81 9.19 -4.87
N ASN A 326 -15.11 9.41 -4.92
CA ASN A 326 -16.05 8.90 -3.92
C ASN A 326 -16.20 7.38 -4.04
N THR A 327 -16.30 6.87 -5.26
CA THR A 327 -16.35 5.44 -5.57
C THR A 327 -15.05 4.75 -5.13
N LEU A 328 -13.89 5.33 -5.46
CA LEU A 328 -12.58 4.80 -5.08
C LEU A 328 -12.34 4.85 -3.57
N TYR A 329 -12.82 5.90 -2.90
CA TYR A 329 -12.74 6.03 -1.45
C TYR A 329 -13.47 4.87 -0.76
N HIS A 330 -14.72 4.63 -1.14
CA HIS A 330 -15.53 3.54 -0.60
C HIS A 330 -14.93 2.16 -0.94
N PHE A 331 -14.40 1.98 -2.15
CA PHE A 331 -13.70 0.76 -2.53
C PHE A 331 -12.45 0.52 -1.65
N GLY A 332 -11.64 1.56 -1.42
CA GLY A 332 -10.48 1.51 -0.52
C GLY A 332 -10.86 1.19 0.93
N LEU A 333 -11.98 1.73 1.43
CA LEU A 333 -12.49 1.38 2.76
C LEU A 333 -12.86 -0.09 2.87
N CYS A 334 -13.55 -0.65 1.87
CA CYS A 334 -13.86 -2.08 1.82
C CYS A 334 -12.58 -2.94 1.84
N ILE A 335 -11.57 -2.57 1.05
CA ILE A 335 -10.26 -3.25 1.04
C ILE A 335 -9.65 -3.25 2.45
N ASN A 336 -9.62 -2.11 3.12
CA ASN A 336 -9.01 -1.98 4.45
C ASN A 336 -9.77 -2.77 5.53
N ILE A 337 -11.11 -2.75 5.50
CA ILE A 337 -11.94 -3.57 6.41
C ILE A 337 -11.64 -5.05 6.20
N LEU A 338 -11.67 -5.51 4.95
CA LEU A 338 -11.49 -6.91 4.60
C LEU A 338 -10.07 -7.40 4.90
N ALA A 339 -9.06 -6.58 4.61
CA ALA A 339 -7.67 -6.85 4.96
C ALA A 339 -7.48 -6.99 6.48
N ALA A 340 -8.17 -6.16 7.29
CA ALA A 340 -8.13 -6.27 8.74
C ALA A 340 -8.74 -7.59 9.25
N VAL A 341 -9.84 -8.05 8.64
CA VAL A 341 -10.44 -9.36 8.95
C VAL A 341 -9.49 -10.50 8.58
N LEU A 342 -8.92 -10.44 7.37
CA LEU A 342 -7.97 -11.45 6.86
C LEU A 342 -6.73 -11.59 7.73
N LYS A 343 -6.12 -10.47 8.16
CA LYS A 343 -4.95 -10.47 9.06
C LYS A 343 -5.23 -11.17 10.39
N ARG A 344 -6.46 -11.05 10.92
CA ARG A 344 -6.86 -11.72 12.19
C ARG A 344 -7.09 -13.21 12.01
N SER A 345 -7.53 -13.63 10.82
CA SER A 345 -7.78 -15.05 10.50
C SER A 345 -6.51 -15.85 10.19
N GLY A 346 -5.37 -15.19 9.96
CA GLY A 346 -4.07 -15.81 9.77
C GLY A 346 -3.01 -14.84 9.24
N LYS A 347 -1.73 -15.21 9.32
CA LYS A 347 -0.61 -14.44 8.74
C LYS A 347 -0.58 -14.61 7.22
N ARG A 348 -1.39 -13.84 6.49
CA ARG A 348 -1.28 -13.74 5.03
C ARG A 348 -0.29 -12.64 4.65
N ALA A 349 0.69 -12.99 3.82
CA ALA A 349 1.49 -11.99 3.12
C ALA A 349 0.57 -11.16 2.20
N ASN A 350 0.73 -9.85 2.17
CA ASN A 350 0.00 -8.91 1.30
C ASN A 350 -1.55 -8.96 1.43
N PRO A 351 -2.10 -8.67 2.61
CA PRO A 351 -3.52 -8.81 2.89
C PRO A 351 -4.41 -7.80 2.13
N HIS A 352 -3.91 -6.63 1.75
CA HIS A 352 -4.71 -5.61 1.04
C HIS A 352 -4.83 -5.96 -0.45
N THR A 353 -3.74 -6.43 -1.09
CA THR A 353 -3.83 -6.96 -2.45
C THR A 353 -4.76 -8.16 -2.51
N PHE A 354 -4.68 -9.06 -1.53
CA PHE A 354 -5.58 -10.21 -1.46
C PHE A 354 -7.05 -9.78 -1.28
N ALA A 355 -7.31 -8.83 -0.38
CA ALA A 355 -8.65 -8.26 -0.17
C ALA A 355 -9.23 -7.66 -1.46
N ARG A 356 -8.44 -6.85 -2.17
CA ARG A 356 -8.83 -6.30 -3.48
C ARG A 356 -9.17 -7.41 -4.48
N ASN A 357 -8.32 -8.42 -4.58
CA ASN A 357 -8.50 -9.52 -5.53
C ASN A 357 -9.79 -10.32 -5.25
N ILE A 358 -10.10 -10.64 -3.99
CA ILE A 358 -11.35 -11.36 -3.68
C ILE A 358 -12.60 -10.50 -3.91
N MET A 359 -12.53 -9.19 -3.72
CA MET A 359 -13.64 -8.29 -4.06
C MET A 359 -13.92 -8.26 -5.57
N GLU A 360 -12.88 -8.14 -6.39
CA GLU A 360 -13.00 -8.04 -7.85
C GLU A 360 -13.29 -9.40 -8.49
N ASN A 361 -12.62 -10.46 -8.03
CA ASN A 361 -12.58 -11.75 -8.74
C ASN A 361 -13.28 -12.90 -8.02
N SER A 362 -13.53 -12.80 -6.70
CA SER A 362 -14.16 -13.88 -5.94
C SER A 362 -15.13 -13.40 -4.85
N PRO A 363 -16.26 -12.74 -5.22
CA PRO A 363 -17.28 -12.32 -4.25
C PRO A 363 -17.75 -13.42 -3.29
N PRO A 364 -17.91 -14.71 -3.70
CA PRO A 364 -18.24 -15.78 -2.77
C PRO A 364 -17.24 -15.93 -1.62
N THR A 365 -15.95 -15.81 -1.92
CA THR A 365 -14.88 -15.90 -0.92
C THR A 365 -14.91 -14.70 0.00
N MET A 366 -15.17 -13.49 -0.54
CA MET A 366 -15.35 -12.29 0.27
C MET A 366 -16.47 -12.46 1.30
N PHE A 367 -17.66 -12.92 0.88
CA PHE A 367 -18.78 -13.15 1.81
C PHE A 367 -18.44 -14.20 2.88
N ALA A 368 -17.80 -15.30 2.50
CA ALA A 368 -17.38 -16.33 3.45
C ALA A 368 -16.37 -15.81 4.51
N VAL A 369 -15.41 -14.97 4.08
CA VAL A 369 -14.44 -14.34 4.98
C VAL A 369 -15.13 -13.38 5.97
N LEU A 370 -16.12 -12.62 5.49
CA LEU A 370 -16.88 -11.71 6.35
C LEU A 370 -17.77 -12.45 7.34
N GLU A 371 -18.40 -13.54 6.90
CA GLU A 371 -19.27 -14.38 7.73
C GLU A 371 -18.51 -15.06 8.88
N GLY A 372 -17.31 -15.61 8.61
CA GLY A 372 -16.45 -16.22 9.62
C GLY A 372 -15.55 -15.21 10.37
N GLY A 373 -15.58 -13.94 9.97
CA GLY A 373 -14.69 -12.91 10.45
C GLY A 373 -15.13 -12.28 11.77
N ARG A 374 -14.18 -12.00 12.68
CA ARG A 374 -14.45 -11.19 13.87
C ARG A 374 -14.51 -9.71 13.51
N LEU A 375 -15.67 -9.25 13.03
CA LEU A 375 -15.98 -7.85 12.73
C LEU A 375 -17.10 -7.33 13.65
N LYS A 376 -17.03 -6.07 14.08
CA LYS A 376 -18.13 -5.44 14.84
C LYS A 376 -19.35 -5.27 13.93
N LYS A 377 -20.56 -5.41 14.49
CA LYS A 377 -21.83 -5.27 13.76
C LYS A 377 -21.90 -3.97 12.93
N ASP A 378 -21.51 -2.83 13.51
CA ASP A 378 -21.56 -1.54 12.81
C ASP A 378 -20.61 -1.47 11.62
N LEU A 379 -19.39 -1.99 11.77
CA LEU A 379 -18.42 -2.05 10.65
C LEU A 379 -18.87 -3.03 9.57
N PHE A 380 -19.54 -4.11 9.95
CA PHE A 380 -20.12 -5.06 9.00
C PHE A 380 -21.23 -4.41 8.18
N VAL A 381 -22.15 -3.68 8.82
CA VAL A 381 -23.18 -2.89 8.13
C VAL A 381 -22.57 -1.82 7.22
N GLN A 382 -21.59 -1.07 7.72
CA GLN A 382 -20.89 -0.05 6.95
C GLN A 382 -20.15 -0.64 5.73
N PHE A 383 -19.54 -1.83 5.87
CA PHE A 383 -18.89 -2.52 4.75
C PHE A 383 -19.86 -2.72 3.58
N PHE A 384 -21.08 -3.22 3.84
CA PHE A 384 -22.08 -3.40 2.78
C PHE A 384 -22.55 -2.07 2.18
N ARG A 385 -22.75 -1.03 3.00
CA ARG A 385 -23.06 0.33 2.48
C ARG A 385 -21.98 0.84 1.53
N TYR A 386 -20.71 0.60 1.86
CA TYR A 386 -19.59 1.06 1.02
C TYR A 386 -19.43 0.20 -0.22
N LEU A 387 -19.71 -1.09 -0.12
CA LEU A 387 -19.70 -2.02 -1.23
C LEU A 387 -20.77 -1.66 -2.28
N LEU A 388 -21.93 -1.17 -1.86
CA LEU A 388 -22.95 -0.62 -2.77
C LEU A 388 -22.48 0.66 -3.47
N LYS A 389 -21.72 1.52 -2.76
CA LYS A 389 -21.17 2.77 -3.30
C LYS A 389 -19.91 2.58 -4.15
N SER A 390 -19.22 1.45 -4.04
CA SER A 390 -17.95 1.21 -4.76
C SER A 390 -18.13 0.88 -6.24
N ARG A 391 -19.38 0.75 -6.73
CA ARG A 391 -19.75 0.46 -8.13
C ARG A 391 -18.88 -0.65 -8.76
N SER A 392 -18.49 -1.64 -7.94
CA SER A 392 -17.57 -2.68 -8.37
C SER A 392 -18.27 -3.61 -9.38
N ILE A 393 -17.63 -3.83 -10.52
CA ILE A 393 -18.17 -4.71 -11.56
C ILE A 393 -17.78 -6.15 -11.24
N ILE A 394 -18.78 -7.03 -11.19
CA ILE A 394 -18.58 -8.46 -10.91
C ILE A 394 -18.31 -9.20 -12.20
N VAL A 395 -19.08 -8.89 -13.23
CA VAL A 395 -19.02 -9.53 -14.55
C VAL A 395 -19.31 -8.48 -15.62
N HIS A 396 -18.48 -8.44 -16.66
CA HIS A 396 -18.79 -7.70 -17.88
C HIS A 396 -19.69 -8.52 -18.80
N SER A 397 -20.67 -7.88 -19.43
CA SER A 397 -21.57 -8.53 -20.40
C SER A 397 -21.95 -7.58 -21.53
N VAL A 398 -22.24 -8.16 -22.70
CA VAL A 398 -22.65 -7.39 -23.89
C VAL A 398 -23.99 -6.70 -23.64
N LYS A 399 -24.88 -7.32 -22.85
CA LYS A 399 -26.19 -6.78 -22.48
C LYS A 399 -26.18 -5.86 -21.26
N GLY A 400 -25.00 -5.61 -20.66
CA GLY A 400 -24.82 -4.71 -19.52
C GLY A 400 -24.00 -5.34 -18.40
N ASP A 401 -23.12 -4.57 -17.78
CA ASP A 401 -22.26 -5.03 -16.69
C ASP A 401 -23.09 -5.42 -15.46
N LEU A 402 -22.86 -6.60 -14.87
CA LEU A 402 -23.42 -6.97 -13.57
C LEU A 402 -22.54 -6.39 -12.46
N THR A 403 -23.07 -5.40 -11.76
CA THR A 403 -22.42 -4.71 -10.65
C THR A 403 -22.70 -5.38 -9.31
N MET A 404 -21.87 -5.05 -8.31
CA MET A 404 -22.07 -5.49 -6.93
C MET A 404 -23.36 -4.93 -6.33
N LYS A 405 -23.82 -3.74 -6.77
CA LYS A 405 -25.11 -3.16 -6.35
C LYS A 405 -26.26 -4.07 -6.80
N GLU A 406 -26.34 -4.35 -8.10
CA GLU A 406 -27.38 -5.22 -8.67
C GLU A 406 -27.35 -6.63 -8.06
N LEU A 407 -26.16 -7.20 -7.87
CA LEU A 407 -26.02 -8.50 -7.21
C LEU A 407 -26.64 -8.52 -5.80
N LEU A 408 -26.38 -7.48 -5.01
CA LEU A 408 -26.88 -7.37 -3.64
C LEU A 408 -28.40 -7.08 -3.62
N GLU A 409 -28.91 -6.29 -4.56
CA GLU A 409 -30.35 -6.05 -4.74
C GLU A 409 -31.10 -7.33 -5.14
N ASP A 410 -30.60 -8.06 -6.15
CA ASP A 410 -31.13 -9.35 -6.58
C ASP A 410 -31.15 -10.34 -5.39
N ALA A 411 -30.05 -10.36 -4.62
CA ALA A 411 -29.92 -11.23 -3.45
C ALA A 411 -30.86 -10.84 -2.31
N ALA A 412 -31.04 -9.55 -2.04
CA ALA A 412 -31.95 -9.04 -1.02
C ALA A 412 -33.41 -9.36 -1.37
N PHE A 413 -33.78 -9.18 -2.65
CA PHE A 413 -35.09 -9.58 -3.17
C PHE A 413 -35.35 -11.07 -2.91
N PHE A 414 -34.45 -11.97 -3.33
CA PHE A 414 -34.67 -13.39 -3.10
C PHE A 414 -34.62 -13.79 -1.62
N ALA A 415 -33.71 -13.21 -0.82
CA ALA A 415 -33.64 -13.51 0.61
C ALA A 415 -34.93 -13.13 1.36
N LYS A 416 -35.61 -12.07 0.92
CA LYS A 416 -36.87 -11.59 1.48
C LYS A 416 -38.08 -12.34 0.95
N GLU A 417 -38.21 -12.49 -0.36
CA GLU A 417 -39.45 -12.93 -1.01
C GLU A 417 -39.57 -14.46 -1.11
N VAL A 418 -38.47 -15.19 -1.34
CA VAL A 418 -38.48 -16.66 -1.41
C VAL A 418 -39.14 -17.34 -0.20
N PRO A 419 -38.82 -16.99 1.07
CA PRO A 419 -39.52 -17.57 2.22
C PRO A 419 -41.04 -17.37 2.20
N MET A 420 -41.56 -16.29 1.58
CA MET A 420 -42.99 -15.97 1.57
C MET A 420 -43.80 -16.81 0.58
N TYR A 421 -43.18 -17.27 -0.51
CA TYR A 421 -43.88 -17.97 -1.59
C TYR A 421 -43.56 -19.47 -1.68
N PHE A 422 -42.42 -19.92 -1.14
CA PHE A 422 -41.91 -21.28 -1.37
C PHE A 422 -41.93 -22.19 -0.15
N TRP A 423 -41.97 -21.63 1.06
CA TRP A 423 -41.79 -22.40 2.30
C TRP A 423 -43.06 -22.33 3.15
N THR A 424 -43.53 -23.47 3.67
CA THR A 424 -44.70 -23.55 4.57
C THR A 424 -44.41 -24.45 5.77
N GLY A 425 -45.10 -24.25 6.89
CA GLY A 425 -45.05 -25.16 8.04
C GLY A 425 -43.62 -25.49 8.50
N ASP A 426 -43.27 -26.76 8.49
CA ASP A 426 -41.98 -27.26 8.97
C ASP A 426 -40.81 -26.98 8.01
N ASP A 427 -41.08 -26.83 6.71
CA ASP A 427 -40.09 -26.40 5.72
C ASP A 427 -39.65 -24.97 5.97
N TYR A 428 -40.57 -24.07 6.34
CA TYR A 428 -40.22 -22.71 6.76
C TYR A 428 -39.39 -22.70 8.04
N LYS A 429 -39.76 -23.51 9.05
CA LYS A 429 -38.96 -23.64 10.29
C LYS A 429 -37.56 -24.18 10.00
N SER A 430 -37.44 -25.15 9.10
CA SER A 430 -36.17 -25.70 8.63
C SER A 430 -35.34 -24.62 7.93
N TRP A 431 -35.93 -23.86 7.00
CA TRP A 431 -35.25 -22.75 6.34
C TRP A 431 -34.81 -21.65 7.33
N GLN A 432 -35.69 -21.27 8.26
CA GLN A 432 -35.45 -20.23 9.26
C GLN A 432 -34.28 -20.60 10.18
N SER A 433 -34.26 -21.84 10.67
CA SER A 433 -33.19 -22.36 11.56
C SER A 433 -31.92 -22.82 10.81
N SER A 434 -32.01 -23.06 9.49
CA SER A 434 -30.90 -23.58 8.70
C SER A 434 -29.79 -22.55 8.51
N HIS A 435 -28.56 -23.06 8.66
CA HIS A 435 -27.31 -22.38 8.36
C HIS A 435 -26.71 -22.84 7.02
N SER A 436 -27.39 -23.75 6.31
CA SER A 436 -26.95 -24.32 5.04
C SER A 436 -27.30 -23.42 3.88
N ARG A 437 -26.27 -22.99 3.13
CA ARG A 437 -26.43 -22.23 1.88
C ARG A 437 -27.40 -22.93 0.93
N TYR A 438 -27.26 -24.24 0.77
CA TYR A 438 -28.08 -25.03 -0.15
C TYR A 438 -29.58 -24.96 0.19
N VAL A 439 -29.94 -25.05 1.47
CA VAL A 439 -31.35 -24.96 1.88
C VAL A 439 -31.87 -23.54 1.63
N ILE A 440 -31.07 -22.53 1.96
CA ILE A 440 -31.48 -21.13 1.85
C ILE A 440 -31.75 -20.73 0.40
N THR A 441 -30.93 -21.20 -0.54
CA THR A 441 -30.97 -20.82 -1.95
C THR A 441 -31.67 -21.81 -2.86
N LYS A 442 -32.24 -22.90 -2.31
CA LYS A 442 -32.76 -24.05 -3.08
C LYS A 442 -33.65 -23.68 -4.28
N PRO A 443 -34.65 -22.78 -4.16
CA PRO A 443 -35.50 -22.45 -5.31
C PRO A 443 -34.74 -21.73 -6.42
N VAL A 444 -33.92 -20.75 -6.05
CA VAL A 444 -33.08 -19.98 -6.99
C VAL A 444 -32.03 -20.88 -7.63
N ASP A 445 -31.37 -21.73 -6.84
CA ASP A 445 -30.37 -22.69 -7.33
C ASP A 445 -30.98 -23.68 -8.34
N ARG A 446 -32.26 -24.04 -8.23
CA ARG A 446 -32.92 -24.93 -9.20
C ARG A 446 -32.91 -24.30 -10.59
N ALA A 447 -33.32 -23.04 -10.73
CA ALA A 447 -33.27 -22.31 -11.99
C ALA A 447 -31.83 -22.15 -12.52
N LEU A 448 -30.91 -21.72 -11.66
CA LEU A 448 -29.52 -21.49 -12.03
C LEU A 448 -28.75 -22.79 -12.34
N ASN A 449 -29.18 -23.93 -11.83
CA ASN A 449 -28.66 -25.25 -12.21
C ASN A 449 -29.25 -25.71 -13.54
N ALA A 450 -30.54 -25.47 -13.79
CA ALA A 450 -31.18 -25.77 -15.07
C ALA A 450 -30.50 -25.00 -16.23
N PHE A 451 -30.23 -23.71 -16.06
CA PHE A 451 -29.46 -22.93 -17.05
C PHE A 451 -28.07 -23.54 -17.32
N LEU A 452 -27.39 -24.01 -16.27
CA LEU A 452 -26.07 -24.64 -16.39
C LEU A 452 -26.13 -25.98 -17.15
N GLN A 453 -27.24 -26.72 -16.99
CA GLN A 453 -27.50 -27.98 -17.68
C GLN A 453 -27.93 -27.80 -19.14
N GLY A 454 -28.10 -26.55 -19.61
CA GLY A 454 -28.48 -26.26 -20.98
C GLY A 454 -29.98 -26.19 -21.23
N ILE A 455 -30.81 -26.24 -20.17
CA ILE A 455 -32.25 -26.04 -20.24
C ILE A 455 -32.53 -24.58 -20.64
N ASP A 456 -33.52 -24.37 -21.51
CA ASP A 456 -33.91 -23.03 -21.95
C ASP A 456 -34.52 -22.21 -20.80
N PHE A 457 -34.63 -20.90 -21.02
CA PHE A 457 -35.07 -19.98 -19.98
C PHE A 457 -36.50 -20.29 -19.50
N ASP A 458 -37.43 -20.56 -20.41
CA ASP A 458 -38.84 -20.70 -20.08
C ASP A 458 -39.09 -22.01 -19.32
N GLU A 459 -38.46 -23.11 -19.73
CA GLU A 459 -38.53 -24.38 -19.01
C GLU A 459 -37.88 -24.27 -17.62
N ALA A 460 -36.69 -23.68 -17.52
CA ALA A 460 -36.02 -23.48 -16.23
C ALA A 460 -36.80 -22.54 -15.29
N PHE A 461 -37.47 -21.51 -15.84
CA PHE A 461 -38.33 -20.62 -15.07
C PHE A 461 -39.62 -21.33 -14.63
N ALA A 462 -40.20 -22.19 -15.46
CA ALA A 462 -41.32 -23.04 -15.06
C ALA A 462 -40.92 -23.98 -13.90
N GLN A 463 -39.72 -24.55 -13.92
CA GLN A 463 -39.20 -25.35 -12.80
C GLN A 463 -39.03 -24.52 -11.52
N PHE A 464 -38.66 -23.24 -11.62
CA PHE A 464 -38.65 -22.32 -10.48
C PHE A 464 -40.06 -22.11 -9.93
N LEU A 465 -41.03 -21.76 -10.78
CA LEU A 465 -42.41 -21.51 -10.39
C LEU A 465 -43.12 -22.76 -9.83
N SER A 466 -42.75 -23.96 -10.29
CA SER A 466 -43.30 -25.23 -9.79
C SER A 466 -43.11 -25.46 -8.29
N LEU A 467 -42.19 -24.70 -7.65
CA LEU A 467 -41.92 -24.78 -6.22
C LEU A 467 -42.78 -23.80 -5.40
N ILE A 468 -43.61 -22.96 -6.04
CA ILE A 468 -44.49 -22.01 -5.35
C ILE A 468 -45.62 -22.78 -4.67
N ARG A 469 -45.94 -22.40 -3.43
CA ARG A 469 -47.01 -23.04 -2.64
C ARG A 469 -48.39 -22.79 -3.25
N MET A 470 -49.26 -23.82 -3.24
CA MET A 470 -50.54 -23.76 -3.96
C MET A 470 -51.61 -22.85 -3.30
N ASN A 471 -51.47 -22.50 -2.02
CA ASN A 471 -52.53 -21.82 -1.24
C ASN A 471 -52.34 -20.29 -1.03
N ILE A 472 -51.62 -19.58 -1.91
CA ILE A 472 -51.38 -18.12 -1.75
C ILE A 472 -52.67 -17.29 -1.92
N ILE A 473 -53.66 -17.82 -2.64
CA ILE A 473 -54.86 -17.10 -3.11
C ILE A 473 -55.77 -16.59 -1.98
N LYS A 474 -55.64 -17.11 -0.75
CA LYS A 474 -56.55 -16.79 0.37
C LYS A 474 -55.86 -16.24 1.62
N ASP A 475 -54.54 -16.10 1.60
CA ASP A 475 -53.76 -15.79 2.80
C ASP A 475 -54.14 -14.44 3.42
N LYS A 476 -54.18 -13.32 2.66
CA LYS A 476 -54.59 -12.01 3.22
C LYS A 476 -56.07 -11.94 3.66
N GLN A 477 -56.95 -12.80 3.16
CA GLN A 477 -58.40 -12.67 3.35
C GLN A 477 -58.99 -13.53 4.48
N GLU A 478 -58.35 -14.65 4.89
CA GLU A 478 -59.01 -15.66 5.75
C GLU A 478 -58.62 -15.72 7.24
N SER A 479 -57.64 -15.00 7.81
CA SER A 479 -57.46 -15.11 9.29
C SER A 479 -56.74 -13.99 10.04
N LYS A 480 -57.18 -13.83 11.30
CA LYS A 480 -56.56 -13.12 12.44
C LYS A 480 -55.15 -13.65 12.81
N LYS A 481 -54.38 -14.22 11.88
CA LYS A 481 -52.98 -14.64 12.05
C LYS A 481 -52.16 -14.13 10.87
N ALA A 482 -51.49 -12.99 11.06
CA ALA A 482 -50.27 -12.55 10.36
C ALA A 482 -50.02 -13.09 8.93
N ALA A 483 -51.00 -12.99 8.03
CA ALA A 483 -50.83 -13.35 6.63
C ALA A 483 -50.28 -12.15 5.85
N LYS A 484 -49.23 -12.37 5.05
CA LYS A 484 -48.34 -11.29 4.54
C LYS A 484 -48.38 -11.02 3.03
N VAL A 485 -49.00 -11.86 2.20
CA VAL A 485 -48.94 -11.76 0.72
C VAL A 485 -50.25 -12.21 0.05
N ASP A 486 -50.58 -11.65 -1.12
CA ASP A 486 -51.75 -11.99 -1.96
C ASP A 486 -51.40 -12.27 -3.44
N GLN A 487 -52.41 -12.37 -4.33
CA GLN A 487 -52.23 -12.62 -5.76
C GLN A 487 -51.51 -11.49 -6.51
N ASN A 488 -51.73 -10.22 -6.13
CA ASN A 488 -51.05 -9.09 -6.75
C ASN A 488 -49.58 -9.08 -6.34
N ASP A 489 -49.29 -9.36 -5.07
CA ASP A 489 -47.91 -9.51 -4.57
C ASP A 489 -47.19 -10.67 -5.27
N LEU A 490 -47.88 -11.80 -5.48
CA LEU A 490 -47.35 -12.93 -6.24
C LEU A 490 -47.03 -12.56 -7.69
N ARG A 491 -47.90 -11.80 -8.37
CA ARG A 491 -47.65 -11.34 -9.74
C ARG A 491 -46.40 -10.46 -9.81
N GLU A 492 -46.26 -9.51 -8.89
CA GLU A 492 -45.07 -8.64 -8.83
C GLU A 492 -43.79 -9.46 -8.56
N PHE A 493 -43.86 -10.43 -7.65
CA PHE A 493 -42.77 -11.34 -7.36
C PHE A 493 -42.34 -12.15 -8.60
N VAL A 494 -43.30 -12.70 -9.36
CA VAL A 494 -43.02 -13.48 -10.57
C VAL A 494 -42.37 -12.62 -11.64
N GLU A 495 -42.89 -11.42 -11.91
CA GLU A 495 -42.32 -10.51 -12.90
C GLU A 495 -40.89 -10.09 -12.54
N LYS A 496 -40.64 -9.69 -11.28
CA LYS A 496 -39.29 -9.34 -10.82
C LYS A 496 -38.34 -10.53 -10.88
N SER A 497 -38.78 -11.71 -10.46
CA SER A 497 -37.97 -12.94 -10.55
C SER A 497 -37.61 -13.28 -12.00
N LYS A 498 -38.54 -13.08 -12.95
CA LYS A 498 -38.30 -13.30 -14.37
C LYS A 498 -37.21 -12.37 -14.90
N ILE A 499 -37.30 -11.07 -14.59
CA ILE A 499 -36.30 -10.07 -14.99
C ILE A 499 -34.92 -10.43 -14.45
N ILE A 500 -34.83 -10.75 -13.15
CA ILE A 500 -33.56 -11.09 -12.50
C ILE A 500 -32.98 -12.35 -13.13
N LEU A 501 -33.73 -13.47 -13.15
CA LEU A 501 -33.23 -14.74 -13.67
C LEU A 501 -32.88 -14.67 -15.16
N ARG A 502 -33.58 -13.86 -15.96
CA ARG A 502 -33.25 -13.64 -17.37
C ARG A 502 -31.86 -13.04 -17.53
N ARG A 503 -31.48 -12.08 -16.68
CA ARG A 503 -30.12 -11.50 -16.67
C ARG A 503 -29.05 -12.58 -16.48
N TYR A 504 -29.27 -13.54 -15.58
CA TYR A 504 -28.32 -14.65 -15.37
C TYR A 504 -28.33 -15.68 -16.51
N ALA A 505 -29.48 -15.96 -17.11
CA ALA A 505 -29.58 -16.84 -18.27
C ALA A 505 -28.81 -16.26 -19.46
N ASP A 506 -28.97 -14.96 -19.71
CA ASP A 506 -28.25 -14.23 -20.75
C ASP A 506 -26.72 -14.27 -20.53
N LEU A 507 -26.26 -14.16 -19.27
CA LEU A 507 -24.83 -14.34 -18.94
C LEU A 507 -24.31 -15.74 -19.29
N LYS A 508 -25.14 -16.78 -19.16
CA LYS A 508 -24.77 -18.16 -19.52
C LYS A 508 -24.63 -18.31 -21.03
N GLU A 509 -25.50 -17.68 -21.81
CA GLU A 509 -25.41 -17.66 -23.27
C GLU A 509 -24.14 -16.96 -23.75
N GLU A 510 -23.73 -15.88 -23.08
CA GLU A 510 -22.51 -15.14 -23.43
C GLU A 510 -21.23 -15.86 -22.99
N ASN A 511 -21.16 -16.33 -21.74
CA ASN A 511 -19.94 -16.94 -21.19
C ASN A 511 -20.22 -17.76 -19.92
N ILE A 512 -20.00 -19.08 -20.01
CA ILE A 512 -20.22 -20.02 -18.91
C ILE A 512 -19.42 -19.66 -17.64
N SER A 513 -18.16 -19.25 -17.77
CA SER A 513 -17.31 -18.90 -16.61
C SER A 513 -17.82 -17.65 -15.88
N ARG A 514 -18.30 -16.66 -16.64
CA ARG A 514 -18.93 -15.44 -16.08
C ARG A 514 -20.24 -15.78 -15.37
N PHE A 515 -21.06 -16.64 -15.97
CA PHE A 515 -22.28 -17.14 -15.35
C PHE A 515 -22.00 -17.89 -14.04
N ILE A 516 -21.03 -18.81 -14.02
CA ILE A 516 -20.65 -19.55 -12.79
C ILE A 516 -20.21 -18.58 -11.69
N LYS A 517 -19.42 -17.55 -12.04
CA LYS A 517 -19.01 -16.49 -11.10
C LYS A 517 -20.23 -15.76 -10.53
N ALA A 518 -21.14 -15.28 -11.38
CA ALA A 518 -22.34 -14.56 -10.98
C ALA A 518 -23.29 -15.42 -10.14
N LYS A 519 -23.56 -16.65 -10.57
CA LYS A 519 -24.38 -17.64 -9.85
C LYS A 519 -23.86 -17.89 -8.42
N ASN A 520 -22.57 -18.19 -8.28
CA ASN A 520 -21.98 -18.46 -6.97
C ASN A 520 -21.97 -17.22 -6.08
N ALA A 521 -21.80 -16.04 -6.67
CA ALA A 521 -21.86 -14.76 -5.97
C ALA A 521 -23.27 -14.50 -5.45
N LEU A 522 -24.31 -14.68 -6.28
CA LEU A 522 -25.71 -14.50 -5.91
C LEU A 522 -26.10 -15.45 -4.78
N ARG A 523 -25.75 -16.73 -4.91
CA ARG A 523 -25.99 -17.75 -3.89
C ARG A 523 -25.39 -17.36 -2.53
N SER A 524 -24.15 -16.88 -2.54
CA SER A 524 -23.45 -16.48 -1.32
C SER A 524 -24.01 -15.17 -0.73
N ALA A 525 -24.46 -14.25 -1.58
CA ALA A 525 -25.10 -13.01 -1.19
C ALA A 525 -26.47 -13.24 -0.53
N ILE A 526 -27.32 -14.11 -1.11
CA ILE A 526 -28.63 -14.47 -0.50
C ILE A 526 -28.41 -15.06 0.90
N HIS A 527 -27.43 -15.95 1.02
CA HIS A 527 -27.09 -16.59 2.29
C HIS A 527 -26.65 -15.60 3.37
N ILE A 528 -25.73 -14.69 3.06
CA ILE A 528 -25.24 -13.71 4.04
C ILE A 528 -26.35 -12.70 4.42
N ILE A 529 -27.19 -12.27 3.47
CA ILE A 529 -28.31 -11.37 3.74
C ILE A 529 -29.36 -12.05 4.63
N LYS A 530 -29.67 -13.33 4.37
CA LYS A 530 -30.57 -14.11 5.23
C LYS A 530 -30.03 -14.21 6.66
N ARG A 531 -28.73 -14.46 6.84
CA ARG A 531 -28.13 -14.56 8.18
C ARG A 531 -28.10 -13.24 8.94
N TYR A 532 -28.00 -12.12 8.22
CA TYR A 532 -27.90 -10.79 8.80
C TYR A 532 -29.01 -9.91 8.24
N GLU A 533 -30.23 -10.06 8.76
CA GLU A 533 -31.45 -9.40 8.24
C GLU A 533 -31.32 -7.87 8.12
N ILE A 534 -30.52 -7.23 8.98
CA ILE A 534 -30.19 -5.79 8.90
C ILE A 534 -29.60 -5.37 7.55
N LEU A 535 -29.01 -6.31 6.80
CA LEU A 535 -28.49 -6.04 5.46
C LEU A 535 -29.61 -5.77 4.45
N GLN A 536 -30.82 -6.29 4.66
CA GLN A 536 -31.97 -5.99 3.79
C GLN A 536 -32.33 -4.50 3.85
N GLU A 537 -32.39 -3.93 5.06
CA GLU A 537 -32.64 -2.50 5.28
C GLU A 537 -31.53 -1.66 4.64
N VAL A 538 -30.27 -2.05 4.85
CA VAL A 538 -29.09 -1.35 4.31
C VAL A 538 -29.08 -1.30 2.79
N ILE A 539 -29.46 -2.40 2.13
CA ILE A 539 -29.52 -2.48 0.67
C ILE A 539 -30.70 -1.64 0.16
N HIS A 540 -31.84 -1.66 0.85
CA HIS A 540 -33.01 -0.89 0.47
C HIS A 540 -32.82 0.63 0.63
N GLU A 541 -32.12 1.08 1.67
CA GLU A 541 -31.78 2.51 1.89
C GLU A 541 -30.84 3.08 0.81
N ALA A 542 -30.11 2.23 0.10
CA ALA A 542 -29.10 2.60 -0.89
C ALA A 542 -29.50 2.30 -2.33
N ALA A 543 -30.60 1.56 -2.53
CA ALA A 543 -31.25 1.32 -3.81
C ALA A 543 -31.84 2.64 -4.32
#